data_AF-A0A833QP26-F1
#
_entry.id   AF-A0A833QP26-F1
#
_cell.length_a   1.000
_cell.length_b   1.000
_cell.length_c   1.000
_cell.angle_alpha   90.00
_cell.angle_beta   90.00
_cell.angle_gamma   90.00
#
_symmetry.space_group_name_H-M   'P 1'
#
loop_
_entity.id
_entity.type
_entity.pdbx_description
1 polymer ?
#
loop_
_entity_poly.entity_id
_entity_poly.type
_entity_poly.pdbx_seq_one_letter_code
_entity_poly.pdbx_strand_id
1 'polypeptide(L)'
;MKGLAVSLLVMLVMSCTMLEPCRALTCGDVTSSIAPCTGYLTGKGGATSQCCGGVKKLNGLANNTANRRFACNCMKSNAGRVKGLRYDLINQLPGKCGVGLSFTIDLNRCDS
;
A
#
# COMPACT_ATOMS: atom_id res chain seq x y z
N MET A 1 14.19 -40.35 -18.82
CA MET A 1 14.34 -39.65 -17.53
C MET A 1 15.08 -38.31 -17.59
N LYS A 2 15.65 -37.89 -18.73
CA LYS A 2 16.38 -36.60 -18.87
C LYS A 2 15.48 -35.38 -19.12
N GLY A 3 14.29 -35.61 -19.71
CA GLY A 3 13.34 -34.54 -20.04
C GLY A 3 12.49 -34.05 -18.86
N LEU A 4 12.25 -34.90 -17.84
CA LEU A 4 11.51 -34.48 -16.64
C LEU A 4 12.28 -33.44 -15.83
N ALA A 5 13.59 -33.65 -15.65
CA ALA A 5 14.44 -32.72 -14.92
C ALA A 5 14.52 -31.34 -15.60
N VAL A 6 14.62 -31.31 -16.94
CA VAL A 6 14.65 -30.05 -17.72
C VAL A 6 13.30 -29.34 -17.66
N SER A 7 12.18 -30.07 -17.74
CA SER A 7 10.84 -29.48 -17.68
C SER A 7 10.52 -28.88 -16.31
N LEU A 8 10.93 -29.53 -15.23
CA LEU A 8 10.80 -29.03 -13.85
C LEU A 8 11.63 -27.77 -13.59
N LEU A 9 12.87 -27.74 -14.11
CA LEU A 9 13.75 -26.56 -14.02
C LEU A 9 13.19 -25.37 -14.80
N VAL A 10 12.61 -25.60 -15.98
CA VAL A 10 12.01 -24.53 -16.80
C VAL A 10 10.74 -23.95 -16.15
N MET A 11 9.92 -24.77 -15.48
CA MET A 11 8.74 -24.31 -14.74
C MET A 11 9.12 -23.49 -13.50
N LEU A 12 10.15 -23.91 -12.75
CA LEU A 12 10.66 -23.18 -11.57
C LEU A 12 11.26 -21.81 -11.94
N VAL A 13 11.88 -21.69 -13.12
CA VAL A 13 12.43 -20.41 -13.60
C VAL A 13 11.33 -19.48 -14.12
N MET A 14 10.26 -20.02 -14.72
CA MET A 14 9.11 -19.25 -15.18
C MET A 14 8.24 -18.69 -14.03
N SER A 15 8.26 -19.29 -12.85
CA SER A 15 7.62 -18.71 -11.66
C SER A 15 8.38 -17.50 -11.07
N CYS A 16 9.66 -17.33 -11.42
CA CYS A 16 10.51 -16.26 -10.91
C CYS A 16 10.54 -15.01 -11.79
N THR A 17 9.76 -14.94 -12.87
CA THR A 17 9.73 -13.77 -13.78
C THR A 17 8.82 -12.64 -13.30
N MET A 18 8.39 -12.64 -12.04
CA MET A 18 7.80 -11.44 -11.44
C MET A 18 8.94 -10.47 -11.12
N LEU A 19 9.10 -9.52 -12.03
CA LEU A 19 10.07 -8.43 -12.08
C LEU A 19 9.88 -7.40 -10.95
N GLU A 20 9.79 -7.85 -9.71
CA GLU A 20 9.95 -7.00 -8.54
C GLU A 20 11.04 -7.63 -7.67
N PRO A 21 12.15 -6.93 -7.39
CA PRO A 21 13.10 -7.44 -6.42
C PRO A 21 12.29 -7.73 -5.14
N CYS A 22 12.55 -8.87 -4.49
CA CYS A 22 11.96 -9.24 -3.21
C CYS A 22 12.45 -8.27 -2.12
N ARG A 23 12.05 -7.01 -2.24
CA ARG A 23 12.30 -5.95 -1.27
C ARG A 23 11.12 -6.01 -0.35
N ALA A 24 11.39 -6.34 0.91
CA ALA A 24 10.39 -6.25 1.95
C ALA A 24 9.81 -4.84 1.96
N LEU A 25 8.48 -4.74 1.92
CA LEU A 25 7.77 -3.49 2.10
C LEU A 25 8.22 -2.87 3.42
N THR A 26 8.67 -1.61 3.40
CA THR A 26 9.10 -0.92 4.62
C THR A 26 8.10 0.13 5.05
N CYS A 27 8.17 0.53 6.33
CA CYS A 27 7.38 1.64 6.82
C CYS A 27 7.70 2.96 6.10
N GLY A 28 8.95 3.13 5.65
CA GLY A 28 9.39 4.28 4.87
C GLY A 28 8.71 4.38 3.51
N ASP A 29 8.47 3.24 2.84
CA ASP A 29 7.74 3.19 1.57
C ASP A 29 6.28 3.64 1.75
N VAL A 30 5.64 3.19 2.85
CA VAL A 30 4.26 3.53 3.19
C VAL A 30 4.13 5.02 3.52
N THR A 31 4.97 5.53 4.41
CA THR A 31 4.89 6.95 4.84
C THR A 31 5.25 7.90 3.70
N SER A 32 6.26 7.57 2.89
CA SER A 32 6.62 8.39 1.72
C SER A 32 5.52 8.44 0.67
N SER A 33 4.73 7.37 0.53
CA SER A 33 3.59 7.32 -0.38
C SER A 33 2.44 8.22 0.09
N ILE A 34 2.27 8.43 1.40
CA ILE A 34 1.14 9.20 1.97
C ILE A 34 1.54 10.61 2.42
N ALA A 35 2.84 10.91 2.55
CA ALA A 35 3.35 12.25 2.84
C ALA A 35 2.73 13.39 2.01
N PRO A 36 2.54 13.27 0.68
CA PRO A 36 1.87 14.33 -0.10
C PRO A 36 0.39 14.54 0.25
N CYS A 37 -0.23 13.62 0.99
CA CYS A 37 -1.64 13.68 1.35
C CYS A 37 -1.92 14.42 2.67
N THR A 38 -0.91 14.84 3.43
CA THR A 38 -1.10 15.45 4.75
C THR A 38 -2.06 16.64 4.74
N GLY A 39 -2.03 17.50 3.70
CA GLY A 39 -2.98 18.61 3.56
C GLY A 39 -4.44 18.13 3.50
N TYR A 40 -4.72 17.10 2.69
CA TYR A 40 -6.04 16.48 2.63
C TYR A 40 -6.39 15.80 3.95
N LEU A 41 -5.50 14.96 4.49
CA LEU A 41 -5.74 14.17 5.69
C LEU A 41 -5.92 15.01 6.98
N THR A 42 -5.57 16.29 6.93
CA THR A 42 -5.80 17.26 8.03
C THR A 42 -6.96 18.23 7.74
N GLY A 43 -7.63 18.09 6.59
CA GLY A 43 -8.71 18.98 6.16
C GLY A 43 -8.24 20.38 5.77
N LYS A 44 -6.93 20.59 5.56
CA LYS A 44 -6.32 21.88 5.21
C LYS A 44 -6.07 22.06 3.71
N GLY A 45 -6.48 21.09 2.89
CA GLY A 45 -6.28 21.10 1.45
C GLY A 45 -7.03 19.98 0.73
N GLY A 46 -6.89 19.94 -0.59
CA GLY A 46 -7.47 18.89 -1.44
C GLY A 46 -6.55 17.68 -1.62
N ALA A 47 -7.11 16.59 -2.16
CA ALA A 47 -6.35 15.45 -2.65
C ALA A 47 -5.66 15.83 -3.96
N THR A 48 -4.39 16.26 -3.88
CA THR A 48 -3.59 16.66 -5.05
C THR A 48 -3.27 15.48 -5.95
N SER A 49 -2.85 15.75 -7.19
CA SER A 49 -2.37 14.72 -8.13
C SER A 49 -1.23 13.88 -7.53
N GLN A 50 -0.29 14.53 -6.83
CA GLN A 50 0.83 13.86 -6.16
C GLN A 50 0.34 12.98 -4.99
N CYS A 51 -0.64 13.46 -4.21
CA CYS A 51 -1.27 12.63 -3.19
C CYS A 51 -1.92 11.38 -3.81
N CYS A 52 -2.72 11.54 -4.86
CA CYS A 52 -3.37 10.41 -5.50
C CYS A 52 -2.40 9.45 -6.20
N GLY A 53 -1.27 9.95 -6.74
CA GLY A 53 -0.18 9.11 -7.20
C GLY A 53 0.42 8.26 -6.08
N GLY A 54 0.58 8.86 -4.90
CA GLY A 54 0.99 8.19 -3.68
C GLY A 54 0.01 7.10 -3.21
N VAL A 55 -1.29 7.38 -3.22
CA VAL A 55 -2.34 6.40 -2.88
C VAL A 55 -2.35 5.21 -3.85
N LYS A 56 -2.20 5.48 -5.15
CA LYS A 56 -2.07 4.42 -6.18
C LYS A 56 -0.84 3.55 -5.95
N LYS A 57 0.31 4.17 -5.63
CA LYS A 57 1.53 3.44 -5.27
C LYS A 57 1.32 2.58 -4.04
N LEU A 58 0.72 3.14 -2.98
CA LEU A 58 0.43 2.37 -1.76
C LEU A 58 -0.48 1.17 -2.06
N ASN A 59 -1.48 1.33 -2.93
CA ASN A 59 -2.35 0.22 -3.34
C ASN A 59 -1.58 -0.89 -4.06
N GLY A 60 -0.62 -0.54 -4.93
CA GLY A 60 0.27 -1.51 -5.57
C GLY A 60 1.15 -2.26 -4.56
N LEU A 61 1.66 -1.55 -3.54
CA LEU A 61 2.43 -2.16 -2.45
C LEU A 61 1.55 -3.06 -1.57
N ALA A 62 0.32 -2.65 -1.29
CA ALA A 62 -0.67 -3.37 -0.47
C ALA A 62 -1.51 -4.39 -1.26
N ASN A 63 -0.90 -5.04 -2.27
CA ASN A 63 -1.60 -5.95 -3.18
C ASN A 63 -2.08 -7.27 -2.54
N ASN A 64 -1.56 -7.64 -1.36
CA ASN A 64 -1.93 -8.85 -0.63
C ASN A 64 -2.20 -8.56 0.85
N THR A 65 -2.84 -9.51 1.54
CA THR A 65 -3.26 -9.33 2.94
C THR A 65 -2.10 -9.01 3.88
N ALA A 66 -0.94 -9.65 3.73
CA ALA A 66 0.22 -9.38 4.60
C ALA A 66 0.70 -7.93 4.43
N ASN A 67 0.82 -7.45 3.18
CA ASN A 67 1.23 -6.08 2.90
C ASN A 67 0.17 -5.05 3.34
N ARG A 68 -1.12 -5.36 3.23
CA ARG A 68 -2.20 -4.50 3.75
C ARG A 68 -2.09 -4.32 5.26
N ARG A 69 -1.93 -5.42 6.00
CA ARG A 69 -1.76 -5.41 7.46
C ARG A 69 -0.51 -4.64 7.85
N PHE A 70 0.60 -4.86 7.15
CA PHE A 70 1.84 -4.12 7.38
C PHE A 70 1.66 -2.62 7.16
N ALA A 71 1.11 -2.23 6.01
CA ALA A 71 0.87 -0.82 5.68
C ALA A 71 -0.09 -0.16 6.67
N CYS A 72 -1.16 -0.85 7.08
CA CYS A 72 -2.10 -0.36 8.07
C CYS A 72 -1.43 -0.12 9.42
N ASN A 73 -0.69 -1.11 9.92
CA ASN A 73 0.04 -0.97 11.20
C ASN A 73 1.09 0.16 11.13
N CYS A 74 1.77 0.29 10.00
CA CYS A 74 2.70 1.40 9.79
C CYS A 74 2.00 2.77 9.87
N MET A 75 0.87 2.92 9.17
CA MET A 75 0.07 4.14 9.20
C MET A 75 -0.47 4.41 10.60
N LYS A 76 -0.96 3.39 11.32
CA LYS A 76 -1.42 3.50 12.71
C LYS A 76 -0.33 4.02 13.64
N SER A 77 0.89 3.46 13.58
CA SER A 77 2.02 3.92 14.40
C SER A 77 2.47 5.35 14.06
N ASN A 78 2.28 5.80 12.82
CA ASN A 78 2.63 7.16 12.39
C ASN A 78 1.46 8.15 12.51
N ALA A 79 0.22 7.69 12.65
CA ALA A 79 -0.96 8.53 12.74
C ALA A 79 -0.87 9.52 13.91
N GLY A 80 -0.35 9.07 15.06
CA GLY A 80 -0.12 9.92 16.23
C GLY A 80 0.90 11.03 16.02
N ARG A 81 1.73 10.96 14.97
CA ARG A 81 2.72 12.00 14.63
C ARG A 81 2.12 13.13 13.81
N VAL A 82 0.96 12.92 13.19
CA VAL A 82 0.30 13.92 12.35
C VAL A 82 -0.72 14.69 13.18
N LYS A 83 -0.34 15.88 13.65
CA LYS A 83 -1.26 16.75 14.40
C LYS A 83 -2.47 17.13 13.54
N GLY A 84 -3.67 16.91 14.08
CA GLY A 84 -4.93 17.22 13.40
C GLY A 84 -5.32 16.22 12.31
N LEU A 85 -4.75 15.01 12.34
CA LEU A 85 -5.17 13.93 11.45
C LEU A 85 -6.65 13.61 11.62
N ARG A 86 -7.36 13.50 10.50
CA ARG A 86 -8.79 13.20 10.43
C ARG A 86 -9.02 11.81 9.85
N TYR A 87 -9.42 10.87 10.70
CA TYR A 87 -9.64 9.46 10.31
C TYR A 87 -10.77 9.30 9.28
N ASP A 88 -11.77 10.19 9.29
CA ASP A 88 -12.85 10.20 8.29
C ASP A 88 -12.33 10.47 6.87
N LEU A 89 -11.27 11.27 6.73
CA LEU A 89 -10.68 11.60 5.43
C LEU A 89 -9.79 10.47 4.90
N ILE A 90 -9.21 9.66 5.79
CA ILE A 90 -8.39 8.50 5.40
C ILE A 90 -9.21 7.51 4.57
N ASN A 91 -10.44 7.23 5.01
CA ASN A 91 -11.36 6.32 4.31
C ASN A 91 -11.90 6.89 3.00
N GLN A 92 -12.03 8.21 2.89
CA GLN A 92 -12.52 8.88 1.68
C GLN A 92 -11.44 9.05 0.61
N LEU A 93 -10.17 9.09 1.02
CA LEU A 93 -9.06 9.40 0.13
C LEU A 93 -8.94 8.44 -1.08
N PRO A 94 -9.06 7.10 -0.94
CA PRO A 94 -9.01 6.19 -2.07
C PRO A 94 -10.10 6.49 -3.11
N GLY A 95 -11.34 6.68 -2.65
CA GLY A 95 -12.46 7.05 -3.52
C GLY A 95 -12.25 8.40 -4.20
N LYS A 96 -11.74 9.39 -3.46
CA LYS A 96 -11.38 10.72 -4.01
C LYS A 96 -10.31 10.64 -5.09
N CYS A 97 -9.41 9.67 -4.99
CA CYS A 97 -8.33 9.43 -5.94
C CYS A 97 -8.67 8.43 -7.06
N GLY A 98 -9.91 7.93 -7.10
CA GLY A 98 -10.35 6.94 -8.08
C GLY A 98 -9.62 5.60 -7.94
N VAL A 99 -9.19 5.26 -6.73
CA VAL A 99 -8.52 3.99 -6.42
C VAL A 99 -9.55 3.02 -5.86
N GLY A 100 -9.87 1.99 -6.66
CA GLY A 100 -10.77 0.92 -6.24
C GLY A 100 -10.10 0.01 -5.21
N LEU A 101 -10.48 0.15 -3.95
CA LEU A 101 -10.11 -0.81 -2.91
C LEU A 101 -11.26 -1.79 -2.69
N SER A 102 -10.96 -3.07 -2.73
CA SER A 102 -11.92 -4.13 -2.35
C SER A 102 -12.07 -4.27 -0.82
N PHE A 103 -11.47 -3.37 -0.04
CA PHE A 103 -11.46 -3.39 1.41
C PHE A 103 -11.43 -1.97 2.00
N THR A 104 -11.93 -1.82 3.23
CA THR A 104 -11.92 -0.55 3.98
C THR A 104 -10.61 -0.38 4.73
N ILE A 105 -10.02 0.82 4.69
CA ILE A 105 -8.80 1.13 5.46
C ILE A 105 -9.20 1.61 6.85
N ASP A 106 -9.39 0.67 7.78
CA ASP A 106 -9.64 1.02 9.18
C ASP A 106 -8.33 1.00 9.98
N LEU A 107 -7.74 2.17 10.25
CA LEU A 107 -6.50 2.27 11.02
C LEU A 107 -6.65 1.84 12.49
N ASN A 108 -7.86 1.66 12.99
CA ASN A 108 -8.08 1.12 14.34
C ASN A 108 -8.07 -0.42 14.31
N ARG A 109 -8.49 -1.05 13.21
CA ARG A 109 -8.58 -2.51 13.01
C ARG A 109 -7.71 -3.00 11.83
N CYS A 110 -6.39 -2.97 12.01
CA CYS A 110 -5.42 -3.40 11.00
C CYS A 110 -5.28 -4.92 10.82
N ASP A 111 -5.96 -5.74 11.62
CA ASP A 111 -5.85 -7.21 11.59
C ASP A 111 -6.83 -7.91 10.63
N SER A 112 -7.80 -7.16 10.08
CA SER A 112 -8.85 -7.70 9.21
C SER A 112 -8.35 -8.02 7.80
#